data_AF-A0A5C3N6L7-F1
#
_entry.id   AF-A0A5C3N6L7-F1
#
_cell.length_a   1.000
_cell.length_b   1.000
_cell.length_c   1.000
_cell.angle_alpha   90.00
_cell.angle_beta   90.00
_cell.angle_gamma   90.00
#
_symmetry.space_group_name_H-M   'P 1'
#
loop_
_entity.id
_entity.type
_entity.pdbx_description
1 polymer ?
#
loop_
_entity_poly.entity_id
_entity_poly.type
_entity_poly.pdbx_seq_one_letter_code
_entity_poly.pdbx_strand_id
1 'polypeptide(L)'
;MGGIDAEELQNARPLLRHLTHLTFGPGHKLTKDVLLETFLCIPKLEDLTVFYDNFVNGNVDNPGFLEIVRGAKEQGLPKLRSIIIQHQGIGTAHQFSDFFTWIDALSARSPLERLEIHSDDGRKSYFDHSILETLKRKQLTLRRLVMPRVLVRREALLLFLQTMRLEELRIGVDKPKVKVDAGKLPVAGWMMQSASVYSQGAR
;
A
#
# COMPACT_ATOMS: atom_id res chain seq x y z
N MET A 1 -5.75 -6.53 -26.47
CA MET A 1 -4.63 -6.99 -25.61
C MET A 1 -5.18 -8.02 -24.66
N GLY A 2 -4.67 -9.25 -24.72
CA GLY A 2 -5.09 -10.35 -23.84
C GLY A 2 -4.53 -10.12 -22.44
N GLY A 3 -5.40 -9.82 -21.48
CA GLY A 3 -5.03 -9.80 -20.07
C GLY A 3 -5.17 -11.20 -19.51
N ILE A 4 -4.27 -11.58 -18.60
CA ILE A 4 -4.34 -12.87 -17.90
C ILE A 4 -5.67 -12.95 -17.13
N ASP A 5 -6.47 -13.98 -17.39
CA ASP A 5 -7.67 -14.26 -16.62
C ASP A 5 -7.38 -15.21 -15.44
N ALA A 6 -8.41 -15.44 -14.61
CA ALA A 6 -8.25 -16.27 -13.42
C ALA A 6 -7.91 -17.73 -13.76
N GLU A 7 -8.40 -18.26 -14.88
CA GLU A 7 -8.17 -19.65 -15.29
C GLU A 7 -6.73 -19.84 -15.78
N GLU A 8 -6.24 -18.93 -16.59
CA GLU A 8 -4.83 -18.91 -17.04
C GLU A 8 -3.86 -18.83 -15.84
N LEU A 9 -4.22 -18.03 -14.82
CA LEU A 9 -3.42 -17.90 -13.60
C LEU A 9 -3.43 -19.18 -12.74
N GLN A 10 -4.57 -19.87 -12.67
CA GLN A 10 -4.67 -21.17 -11.99
C GLN A 10 -3.80 -22.23 -12.67
N ASN A 11 -3.80 -22.27 -14.00
CA ASN A 11 -2.97 -23.19 -14.78
C ASN A 11 -1.47 -22.91 -14.59
N ALA A 12 -1.08 -21.65 -14.37
CA ALA A 12 0.29 -21.26 -14.11
C ALA A 12 0.77 -21.54 -12.66
N ARG A 13 -0.13 -21.85 -11.71
CA ARG A 13 0.21 -22.01 -10.28
C ARG A 13 1.44 -22.88 -9.98
N PRO A 14 1.66 -24.04 -10.62
CA PRO A 14 2.85 -24.85 -10.36
C PRO A 14 4.16 -24.09 -10.64
N LEU A 15 4.16 -23.24 -11.67
CA LEU A 15 5.31 -22.44 -12.09
C LEU A 15 5.55 -21.27 -11.13
N LEU A 16 4.49 -20.75 -10.51
CA LEU A 16 4.61 -19.61 -9.60
C LEU A 16 5.41 -19.93 -8.33
N ARG A 17 5.50 -21.20 -7.89
CA ARG A 17 6.14 -21.60 -6.63
C ARG A 17 7.62 -21.20 -6.49
N HIS A 18 8.29 -20.96 -7.61
CA HIS A 18 9.70 -20.58 -7.65
C HIS A 18 9.93 -19.08 -7.82
N LEU A 19 8.86 -18.30 -8.06
CA LEU A 19 8.98 -16.87 -8.26
C LEU A 19 9.39 -16.16 -6.97
N THR A 20 10.36 -15.28 -7.12
CA THR A 20 10.81 -14.35 -6.08
C THR A 20 10.34 -12.92 -6.38
N HIS A 21 10.08 -12.61 -7.64
CA HIS A 21 9.64 -11.29 -8.09
C HIS A 21 8.39 -11.46 -8.96
N LEU A 22 7.37 -10.65 -8.70
CA LEU A 22 6.13 -10.68 -9.45
C LEU A 22 5.62 -9.28 -9.72
N THR A 23 5.27 -9.02 -10.97
CA THR A 23 4.66 -7.76 -11.40
C THR A 23 3.36 -8.05 -12.13
N PHE A 24 2.27 -7.54 -11.58
CA PHE A 24 0.97 -7.45 -12.25
C PHE A 24 0.78 -6.03 -12.76
N GLY A 25 0.94 -5.85 -14.08
CA GLY A 25 0.73 -4.57 -14.75
C GLY A 25 -0.74 -4.24 -14.98
N PRO A 26 -1.03 -3.06 -15.55
CA PRO A 26 -2.39 -2.63 -15.86
C PRO A 26 -3.09 -3.56 -16.87
N GLY A 27 -4.42 -3.61 -16.83
CA GLY A 27 -5.26 -4.32 -17.81
C GLY A 27 -5.60 -5.77 -17.45
N HIS A 28 -5.24 -6.25 -16.25
CA HIS A 28 -5.70 -7.55 -15.77
C HIS A 28 -7.14 -7.48 -15.24
N LYS A 29 -7.91 -8.56 -15.38
CA LYS A 29 -9.30 -8.61 -14.87
C LYS A 29 -9.43 -9.24 -13.49
N LEU A 30 -8.29 -9.55 -12.86
CA LEU A 30 -8.23 -10.26 -11.59
C LEU A 30 -8.77 -9.38 -10.45
N THR A 31 -9.66 -9.97 -9.65
CA THR A 31 -10.20 -9.34 -8.45
C THR A 31 -9.18 -9.40 -7.30
N LYS A 32 -9.39 -8.59 -6.26
CA LYS A 32 -8.47 -8.50 -5.11
C LYS A 32 -8.33 -9.82 -4.34
N ASP A 33 -9.39 -10.62 -4.27
CA ASP A 33 -9.46 -11.98 -3.72
C ASP A 33 -8.60 -12.95 -4.54
N VAL A 34 -8.83 -13.03 -5.85
CA VAL A 34 -8.03 -13.91 -6.74
C VAL A 34 -6.54 -13.56 -6.67
N LEU A 35 -6.20 -12.27 -6.63
CA LEU A 35 -4.81 -11.84 -6.47
C LEU A 35 -4.22 -12.25 -5.12
N LEU A 36 -4.96 -12.05 -4.03
CA LEU A 36 -4.51 -12.43 -2.69
C LEU A 36 -4.21 -13.92 -2.62
N GLU A 37 -5.15 -14.78 -3.05
CA GLU A 37 -4.96 -16.22 -3.09
C GLU A 37 -3.80 -16.64 -3.99
N THR A 38 -3.62 -15.96 -5.11
CA THR A 38 -2.51 -16.22 -6.03
C THR A 38 -1.18 -15.94 -5.35
N PHE A 39 -1.04 -14.80 -4.67
CA PHE A 39 0.22 -14.42 -4.05
C PHE A 39 0.60 -15.38 -2.93
N LEU A 40 -0.38 -15.87 -2.15
CA LEU A 40 -0.17 -16.90 -1.13
C LEU A 40 0.36 -18.22 -1.69
N CYS A 41 0.13 -18.51 -2.97
CA CYS A 41 0.69 -19.68 -3.65
C CYS A 41 2.18 -19.53 -4.02
N ILE A 42 2.81 -18.39 -3.68
CA ILE A 42 4.18 -18.02 -4.04
C ILE A 42 5.01 -17.87 -2.77
N PRO A 43 5.40 -18.97 -2.11
CA PRO A 43 6.03 -18.93 -0.79
C PRO A 43 7.41 -18.26 -0.77
N LYS A 44 8.04 -18.12 -1.96
CA LYS A 44 9.33 -17.48 -2.15
C LYS A 44 9.24 -16.02 -2.60
N LEU A 45 8.05 -15.44 -2.66
CA LEU A 45 7.86 -14.06 -3.12
C LEU A 45 8.61 -13.08 -2.20
N GLU A 46 9.51 -12.30 -2.77
CA GLU A 46 10.32 -11.27 -2.12
C GLU A 46 9.86 -9.86 -2.55
N ASP A 47 9.56 -9.69 -3.83
CA ASP A 47 9.13 -8.42 -4.42
C ASP A 47 7.80 -8.56 -5.14
N LEU A 48 6.83 -7.75 -4.73
CA LEU A 48 5.52 -7.65 -5.34
C LEU A 48 5.27 -6.25 -5.88
N THR A 49 5.00 -6.14 -7.17
CA THR A 49 4.44 -4.94 -7.80
C THR A 49 3.07 -5.26 -8.38
N VAL A 50 2.05 -4.47 -8.06
CA VAL A 50 0.69 -4.68 -8.58
C VAL A 50 0.04 -3.35 -8.97
N PHE A 51 -0.62 -3.36 -10.12
CA PHE A 51 -1.45 -2.27 -10.61
C PHE A 51 -2.92 -2.63 -10.43
N TYR A 52 -3.67 -1.83 -9.69
CA TYR A 52 -5.10 -1.99 -9.51
C TYR A 52 -5.89 -1.01 -10.38
N ASP A 53 -6.44 -1.49 -11.49
CA ASP A 53 -7.50 -0.81 -12.24
C ASP A 53 -8.90 -1.15 -11.73
N ASN A 54 -9.06 -2.36 -11.16
CA ASN A 54 -10.36 -2.97 -10.90
C ASN A 54 -10.64 -3.29 -9.42
N PHE A 55 -9.94 -2.66 -8.47
CA PHE A 55 -10.01 -3.01 -7.05
C PHE A 55 -11.43 -2.96 -6.46
N VAL A 56 -12.28 -2.09 -7.00
CA VAL A 56 -13.65 -1.84 -6.53
C VAL A 56 -14.64 -2.93 -6.96
N ASN A 57 -14.30 -3.73 -7.98
CA ASN A 57 -15.21 -4.77 -8.50
C ASN A 57 -15.27 -6.05 -7.64
N GLY A 58 -14.64 -6.06 -6.46
CA GLY A 58 -14.85 -7.06 -5.41
C GLY A 58 -15.44 -6.42 -4.15
N ASN A 59 -16.48 -7.03 -3.57
CA ASN A 59 -17.10 -6.54 -2.33
C ASN A 59 -16.40 -7.16 -1.09
N VAL A 60 -15.91 -6.34 -0.15
CA VAL A 60 -15.26 -6.81 1.09
C VAL A 60 -16.25 -7.32 2.11
N ASP A 61 -17.48 -6.81 2.10
CA ASP A 61 -18.57 -7.32 2.92
C ASP A 61 -19.06 -8.70 2.46
N ASN A 62 -18.46 -9.25 1.39
CA ASN A 62 -18.64 -10.64 1.04
C ASN A 62 -17.98 -11.51 2.13
N PRO A 63 -18.75 -12.37 2.85
CA PRO A 63 -18.19 -13.26 3.85
C PRO A 63 -16.98 -14.06 3.35
N GLY A 64 -16.95 -14.42 2.05
CA GLY A 64 -15.83 -15.12 1.44
C GLY A 64 -14.52 -14.31 1.44
N PHE A 65 -14.57 -12.98 1.27
CA PHE A 65 -13.35 -12.17 1.29
C PHE A 65 -12.73 -12.09 2.68
N LEU A 66 -13.54 -11.98 3.74
CA LEU A 66 -13.04 -11.97 5.11
C LEU A 66 -12.37 -13.29 5.49
N GLU A 67 -12.89 -14.42 5.01
CA GLU A 67 -12.27 -15.73 5.19
C GLU A 67 -10.93 -15.83 4.46
N ILE A 68 -10.84 -15.35 3.22
CA ILE A 68 -9.59 -15.29 2.46
C ILE A 68 -8.58 -14.41 3.20
N VAL A 69 -8.98 -13.24 3.70
CA VAL A 69 -8.10 -12.34 4.48
C VAL A 69 -7.60 -13.02 5.75
N ARG A 70 -8.46 -13.75 6.47
CA ARG A 70 -8.05 -14.50 7.66
C ARG A 70 -7.03 -15.58 7.30
N GLY A 71 -7.32 -16.40 6.29
CA GLY A 71 -6.40 -17.43 5.81
C GLY A 71 -5.07 -16.84 5.33
N ALA A 72 -5.11 -15.69 4.64
CA ALA A 72 -3.94 -14.96 4.19
C ALA A 72 -3.06 -14.48 5.36
N LYS A 73 -3.66 -13.98 6.45
CA LYS A 73 -2.92 -13.56 7.65
C LYS A 73 -2.26 -14.74 8.36
N GLU A 74 -2.87 -15.92 8.30
CA GLU A 74 -2.34 -17.15 8.89
C GLU A 74 -1.23 -17.78 8.03
N GLN A 75 -1.39 -17.84 6.72
CA GLN A 75 -0.38 -18.37 5.81
C GLN A 75 0.78 -17.38 5.64
N GLY A 76 0.45 -16.14 5.29
CA GLY A 76 1.37 -15.03 5.07
C GLY A 76 2.40 -15.27 3.96
N LEU A 77 3.29 -14.29 3.80
CA LEU A 77 4.38 -14.31 2.81
C LEU A 77 5.72 -14.07 3.52
N PRO A 78 6.38 -15.13 4.03
CA PRO A 78 7.50 -15.00 4.97
C PRO A 78 8.80 -14.46 4.33
N LYS A 79 8.85 -14.38 3.00
CA LYS A 79 9.99 -13.84 2.26
C LYS A 79 9.72 -12.44 1.70
N LEU A 80 8.49 -11.94 1.76
CA LEU A 80 8.09 -10.69 1.13
C LEU A 80 8.75 -9.49 1.84
N ARG A 81 9.56 -8.75 1.09
CA ARG A 81 10.32 -7.58 1.59
C ARG A 81 9.84 -6.28 0.97
N SER A 82 9.32 -6.33 -0.25
CA SER A 82 8.93 -5.13 -1.00
C SER A 82 7.52 -5.28 -1.57
N ILE A 83 6.70 -4.27 -1.32
CA ILE A 83 5.38 -4.13 -1.91
C ILE A 83 5.29 -2.76 -2.58
N ILE A 84 5.00 -2.74 -3.88
CA ILE A 84 4.68 -1.54 -4.64
C ILE A 84 3.29 -1.70 -5.21
N ILE A 85 2.39 -0.81 -4.85
CA ILE A 85 1.01 -0.83 -5.35
C ILE A 85 0.73 0.47 -6.08
N GLN A 86 0.29 0.35 -7.32
CA GLN A 86 -0.32 1.43 -8.07
C GLN A 86 -1.82 1.18 -8.10
N HIS A 87 -2.64 2.21 -7.96
CA HIS A 87 -4.09 2.05 -8.00
C HIS A 87 -4.78 3.20 -8.73
N GLN A 88 -5.89 2.86 -9.35
CA GLN A 88 -6.85 3.76 -9.97
C GLN A 88 -8.25 3.47 -9.42
N GLY A 89 -9.06 4.50 -9.22
CA GLY A 89 -10.47 4.36 -8.82
C GLY A 89 -10.74 4.28 -7.31
N ILE A 90 -9.77 3.91 -6.48
CA ILE A 90 -9.89 3.95 -5.01
C ILE A 90 -9.98 5.40 -4.54
N GLY A 91 -11.14 5.81 -4.02
CA GLY A 91 -11.41 7.20 -3.65
C GLY A 91 -12.28 7.43 -2.42
N THR A 92 -12.99 6.41 -1.94
CA THR A 92 -13.82 6.53 -0.74
C THR A 92 -13.10 5.97 0.49
N ALA A 93 -13.49 6.40 1.69
CA ALA A 93 -12.90 5.92 2.93
C ALA A 93 -13.02 4.39 3.08
N HIS A 94 -14.19 3.83 2.75
CA HIS A 94 -14.41 2.38 2.77
C HIS A 94 -13.49 1.64 1.80
N GLN A 95 -13.33 2.12 0.56
CA GLN A 95 -12.42 1.51 -0.42
C GLN A 95 -10.96 1.54 0.06
N PHE A 96 -10.53 2.61 0.73
CA PHE A 96 -9.20 2.64 1.34
C PHE A 96 -9.07 1.68 2.52
N SER A 97 -10.12 1.50 3.33
CA SER A 97 -10.13 0.53 4.43
C SER A 97 -9.98 -0.90 3.94
N ASP A 98 -10.71 -1.25 2.89
CA ASP A 98 -10.62 -2.54 2.19
C ASP A 98 -9.20 -2.76 1.65
N PHE A 99 -8.66 -1.73 1.03
CA PHE A 99 -7.33 -1.74 0.46
C PHE A 99 -6.25 -1.92 1.53
N PHE A 100 -6.37 -1.23 2.66
CA PHE A 100 -5.44 -1.39 3.79
C PHE A 100 -5.57 -2.75 4.48
N THR A 101 -6.78 -3.30 4.56
CA THR A 101 -7.03 -4.66 5.04
C THR A 101 -6.35 -5.69 4.15
N TRP A 102 -6.40 -5.50 2.83
CA TRP A 102 -5.74 -6.36 1.86
C TRP A 102 -4.20 -6.28 1.99
N ILE A 103 -3.64 -5.08 2.13
CA ILE A 103 -2.19 -4.89 2.38
C ILE A 103 -1.76 -5.53 3.70
N ASP A 104 -2.59 -5.40 4.74
CA ASP A 104 -2.34 -6.05 6.02
C ASP A 104 -2.29 -7.58 5.88
N ALA A 105 -3.23 -8.16 5.12
CA ALA A 105 -3.26 -9.59 4.86
C ALA A 105 -1.96 -10.11 4.23
N LEU A 106 -1.46 -9.41 3.20
CA LEU A 106 -0.19 -9.75 2.56
C LEU A 106 1.02 -9.58 3.47
N SER A 107 1.04 -8.47 4.21
CA SER A 107 2.21 -8.09 4.98
C SER A 107 2.27 -8.75 6.36
N ALA A 108 1.18 -9.35 6.86
CA ALA A 108 1.02 -9.85 8.23
C ALA A 108 2.25 -10.61 8.75
N ARG A 109 2.71 -11.63 8.02
CA ARG A 109 3.88 -12.47 8.40
C ARG A 109 5.13 -12.19 7.57
N SER A 110 5.17 -11.08 6.86
CA SER A 110 6.30 -10.69 6.02
C SER A 110 7.35 -9.88 6.80
N PRO A 111 8.65 -10.02 6.48
CA PRO A 111 9.72 -9.12 6.95
C PRO A 111 9.76 -7.83 6.11
N LEU A 112 8.61 -7.18 5.91
CA LEU A 112 8.47 -6.04 5.01
C LEU A 112 9.49 -4.93 5.31
N GLU A 113 10.27 -4.55 4.30
CA GLU A 113 11.30 -3.51 4.32
C GLU A 113 10.85 -2.26 3.55
N ARG A 114 10.06 -2.45 2.48
CA ARG A 114 9.58 -1.39 1.59
C ARG A 114 8.08 -1.51 1.32
N LEU A 115 7.35 -0.42 1.53
CA LEU A 115 5.98 -0.25 1.06
C LEU A 115 5.84 1.04 0.25
N GLU A 116 5.29 0.92 -0.95
CA GLU A 116 4.87 2.05 -1.75
C GLU A 116 3.42 1.92 -2.23
N ILE A 117 2.68 3.02 -2.12
CA ILE A 117 1.29 3.15 -2.55
C ILE A 117 1.15 4.42 -3.39
N HIS A 118 0.86 4.24 -4.68
CA HIS A 118 0.70 5.30 -5.66
C HIS A 118 -0.73 5.32 -6.18
N SER A 119 -1.31 6.52 -6.28
CA SER A 119 -2.60 6.75 -6.93
C SER A 119 -2.37 7.41 -8.28
N ASP A 120 -2.80 6.74 -9.32
CA ASP A 120 -2.60 7.15 -10.71
C ASP A 120 -3.63 8.21 -11.15
N ASP A 121 -4.82 8.20 -10.55
CA ASP A 121 -5.87 9.19 -10.77
C ASP A 121 -5.83 10.36 -9.76
N GLY A 122 -4.81 10.40 -8.91
CA GLY A 122 -4.60 11.47 -7.94
C GLY A 122 -5.59 11.51 -6.77
N ARG A 123 -6.46 10.51 -6.63
CA ARG A 123 -7.37 10.35 -5.50
C ARG A 123 -6.60 10.21 -4.19
N LYS A 124 -7.21 10.66 -3.09
CA LYS A 124 -6.58 10.69 -1.77
C LYS A 124 -7.42 9.94 -0.76
N SER A 125 -6.75 9.22 0.14
CA SER A 125 -7.40 8.68 1.33
C SER A 125 -7.68 9.81 2.31
N TYR A 126 -8.85 9.78 2.94
CA TYR A 126 -9.20 10.66 4.04
C TYR A 126 -9.49 9.81 5.28
N PHE A 127 -8.72 10.04 6.34
CA PHE A 127 -9.05 9.65 7.72
C PHE A 127 -9.11 8.15 8.05
N ASP A 128 -8.56 7.27 7.21
CA ASP A 128 -8.27 5.89 7.62
C ASP A 128 -6.79 5.76 8.03
N HIS A 129 -6.56 5.39 9.29
CA HIS A 129 -5.24 5.21 9.88
C HIS A 129 -4.91 3.74 10.17
N SER A 130 -5.78 2.80 9.78
CA SER A 130 -5.61 1.35 10.00
C SER A 130 -4.29 0.84 9.42
N ILE A 131 -3.85 1.39 8.29
CA ILE A 131 -2.56 1.04 7.69
C ILE A 131 -1.38 1.33 8.61
N LEU A 132 -1.44 2.38 9.45
CA LEU A 132 -0.36 2.69 10.38
C LEU A 132 -0.22 1.61 11.45
N GLU A 133 -1.33 1.06 11.96
CA GLU A 133 -1.29 -0.04 12.93
C GLU A 133 -0.67 -1.30 12.33
N THR A 134 -0.96 -1.57 11.05
CA THR A 134 -0.28 -2.62 10.28
C THR A 134 1.22 -2.39 10.18
N LEU A 135 1.64 -1.17 9.84
CA LEU A 135 3.04 -0.84 9.65
C LEU A 135 3.83 -0.75 10.97
N LYS A 136 3.21 -0.41 12.10
CA LYS A 136 3.85 -0.45 13.43
C LYS A 136 4.35 -1.85 13.77
N ARG A 137 3.61 -2.90 13.37
CA ARG A 137 4.07 -4.29 13.55
C ARG A 137 5.35 -4.61 12.76
N LYS A 138 5.74 -3.73 11.83
CA LYS A 138 6.95 -3.81 11.01
C LYS A 138 8.05 -2.86 11.47
N GLN A 139 7.97 -2.30 12.69
CA GLN A 139 8.95 -1.35 13.21
C GLN A 139 10.41 -1.79 13.14
N LEU A 140 10.67 -3.11 13.23
CA LEU A 140 12.02 -3.65 13.18
C LEU A 140 12.57 -3.80 11.76
N THR A 141 11.71 -3.95 10.74
CA THR A 141 12.11 -4.28 9.37
C THR A 141 11.86 -3.16 8.37
N LEU A 142 10.76 -2.41 8.51
CA LEU A 142 10.37 -1.39 7.54
C LEU A 142 11.37 -0.23 7.55
N ARG A 143 11.90 0.11 6.37
CA ARG A 143 12.86 1.20 6.13
C ARG A 143 12.33 2.25 5.16
N ARG A 144 11.52 1.86 4.19
CA ARG A 144 11.01 2.77 3.15
C ARG A 144 9.49 2.75 3.12
N LEU A 145 8.89 3.93 3.29
CA LEU A 145 7.44 4.13 3.23
C LEU A 145 7.07 5.31 2.33
N VAL A 146 6.44 5.02 1.20
CA VAL A 146 6.03 6.02 0.20
C VAL A 146 4.54 5.89 -0.08
N MET A 147 3.73 6.77 0.47
CA MET A 147 2.28 6.82 0.24
C MET A 147 1.77 8.28 0.15
N PRO A 148 2.19 9.04 -0.87
CA PRO A 148 1.97 10.49 -0.95
C PRO A 148 0.50 10.92 -1.02
N ARG A 149 -0.40 9.99 -1.35
CA ARG A 149 -1.85 10.22 -1.48
C ARG A 149 -2.67 9.59 -0.36
N VAL A 150 -2.02 8.91 0.59
CA VAL A 150 -2.67 8.48 1.84
C VAL A 150 -2.52 9.61 2.84
N LEU A 151 -3.61 10.32 3.15
CA LEU A 151 -3.57 11.43 4.11
C LEU A 151 -3.68 10.92 5.53
N VAL A 152 -2.70 11.31 6.35
CA VAL A 152 -2.62 10.96 7.76
C VAL A 152 -2.68 12.22 8.62
N ARG A 153 -3.41 12.15 9.74
CA ARG A 153 -3.43 13.22 10.73
C ARG A 153 -2.06 13.38 11.36
N ARG A 154 -1.64 14.62 11.58
CA ARG A 154 -0.31 14.93 12.10
C ARG A 154 -0.01 14.20 13.40
N GLU A 155 -0.96 14.16 14.32
CA GLU A 155 -0.82 13.54 15.63
C GLU A 155 -0.60 12.03 15.51
N ALA A 156 -1.37 11.37 14.65
CA ALA A 156 -1.24 9.93 14.38
C ALA A 156 0.12 9.62 13.72
N LEU A 157 0.56 10.46 12.78
CA LEU A 157 1.85 10.31 12.13
C LEU A 157 3.00 10.48 13.14
N LEU A 158 2.93 11.47 14.04
CA LEU A 158 3.97 11.67 15.05
C LEU A 158 4.11 10.46 15.98
N LEU A 159 2.98 9.91 16.45
CA LEU A 159 2.98 8.69 17.26
C LEU A 159 3.54 7.49 16.49
N PHE A 160 3.22 7.38 15.20
CA PHE A 160 3.79 6.35 14.34
C PHE A 160 5.31 6.51 14.20
N LEU A 161 5.82 7.72 13.94
CA LEU A 161 7.25 7.94 13.72
C LEU A 161 8.11 7.74 14.98
N GLN A 162 7.55 7.91 16.17
CA GLN A 162 8.25 7.65 17.44
C GLN A 162 8.71 6.19 17.58
N THR A 163 8.01 5.25 16.95
CA THR A 163 8.32 3.81 17.06
C THR A 163 9.10 3.26 15.87
N MET A 164 9.19 4.02 14.78
CA MET A 164 9.69 3.53 13.49
C MET A 164 11.14 3.97 13.23
N ARG A 165 11.88 3.16 12.48
CA ARG A 165 13.25 3.46 12.02
C ARG A 165 13.30 3.55 10.50
N LEU A 166 12.61 4.54 9.94
CA LEU A 166 12.52 4.74 8.50
C LEU A 166 13.75 5.50 7.98
N GLU A 167 14.29 5.04 6.86
CA GLU A 167 15.33 5.71 6.07
C GLU A 167 14.70 6.65 5.04
N GLU A 168 13.52 6.28 4.51
CA GLU A 168 12.74 7.13 3.61
C GLU A 168 11.26 7.15 4.00
N LEU A 169 10.71 8.37 4.09
CA LEU A 169 9.31 8.63 4.33
C LEU A 169 8.78 9.67 3.34
N ARG A 170 7.73 9.30 2.60
CA ARG A 170 6.97 10.22 1.75
C ARG A 170 5.48 9.98 1.97
N ILE A 171 4.84 10.81 2.77
CA ILE A 171 3.43 10.62 3.16
C ILE A 171 2.66 11.93 3.05
N GLY A 172 1.37 11.85 2.68
CA GLY A 172 0.47 12.99 2.73
C GLY A 172 0.08 13.30 4.19
N VAL A 173 0.30 14.53 4.64
CA VAL A 173 -0.17 15.00 5.95
C VAL A 173 -1.40 15.86 5.75
N ASP A 174 -2.47 15.57 6.48
CA ASP A 174 -3.66 16.42 6.49
C ASP A 174 -3.29 17.80 7.04
N LYS A 175 -3.50 18.84 6.23
CA LYS A 175 -3.33 20.22 6.68
C LYS A 175 -4.70 20.68 7.16
N PRO A 176 -4.85 21.15 8.41
CA PRO A 176 -6.10 21.75 8.84
C PRO A 176 -6.47 22.84 7.83
N LYS A 177 -7.72 22.79 7.32
CA LYS A 177 -8.26 23.88 6.50
C LYS A 177 -8.30 25.11 7.39
N VAL A 178 -7.26 25.95 7.30
CA VAL A 178 -7.32 27.30 7.86
C VAL A 178 -8.48 27.96 7.15
N LYS A 179 -9.60 28.15 7.86
CA LYS A 179 -10.61 29.11 7.43
C LYS A 179 -9.90 30.46 7.50
N VAL A 180 -9.40 30.91 6.35
CA VAL A 180 -8.97 32.29 6.21
C VAL A 180 -10.27 33.07 6.23
N ASP A 181 -10.64 33.58 7.40
CA ASP A 181 -11.62 34.67 7.46
C ASP A 181 -11.02 35.79 6.60
N ALA A 182 -11.70 36.07 5.49
CA ALA A 182 -11.37 37.17 4.59
C ALA A 182 -11.49 38.48 5.38
N GLY A 183 -10.40 38.89 6.02
CA GLY A 183 -10.42 40.08 6.85
C GLY A 183 -9.13 40.42 7.60
N LYS A 184 -8.22 39.47 7.84
CA LYS A 184 -6.93 39.79 8.47
C LYS A 184 -5.77 38.93 7.93
N LEU A 185 -4.94 39.56 7.11
CA LEU A 185 -3.51 39.27 7.02
C LEU A 185 -2.78 40.40 7.79
N PRO A 186 -1.54 40.23 8.32
CA PRO A 186 -0.50 39.39 7.69
C PRO A 186 0.61 38.75 8.59
N VAL A 187 1.44 37.93 7.89
CA VAL A 187 2.88 37.54 8.05
C VAL A 187 3.37 36.69 9.24
N ALA A 188 3.92 35.48 8.95
CA ALA A 188 5.36 35.13 9.09
C ALA A 188 5.64 33.61 9.06
N GLY A 189 6.62 33.19 8.22
CA GLY A 189 7.12 31.81 8.09
C GLY A 189 6.05 30.88 7.50
N TRP A 190 6.28 29.86 6.70
CA TRP A 190 7.26 28.81 6.82
C TRP A 190 7.44 28.25 5.40
N MET A 191 8.59 28.56 4.79
CA MET A 191 9.09 27.77 3.67
C MET A 191 9.50 26.40 4.24
N MET A 192 8.72 25.34 3.97
CA MET A 192 9.27 24.00 4.04
C MET A 192 9.95 23.71 2.70
N GLN A 193 11.28 23.82 2.71
CA GLN A 193 12.12 23.30 1.65
C GLN A 193 11.88 21.80 1.49
N SER A 194 11.67 21.41 0.25
CA SER A 194 11.62 20.03 -0.19
C SER A 194 13.02 19.43 0.01
N ALA A 195 13.18 18.46 0.91
CA ALA A 195 14.41 17.68 0.96
C ALA A 195 14.39 16.70 -0.23
N SER A 196 15.04 17.08 -1.31
CA SER A 196 15.46 16.18 -2.39
C SER A 196 16.90 15.77 -2.10
N VAL A 197 17.13 14.53 -1.71
CA VAL A 197 18.47 13.95 -1.69
C VAL A 197 18.70 13.32 -3.07
N TYR A 198 19.43 14.05 -3.93
CA TYR A 198 20.07 13.45 -5.10
C TYR A 198 21.32 12.72 -4.63
N SER A 199 21.31 11.40 -4.73
CA SER A 199 22.55 10.61 -4.76
C SER A 199 23.13 10.71 -6.17
N GLN A 200 24.17 11.50 -6.34
CA GLN A 200 25.11 11.29 -7.44
C GLN A 200 26.34 10.58 -6.88
N GLY A 201 26.55 9.36 -7.35
CA GLY A 201 27.83 8.69 -7.24
C GLY A 201 28.86 9.40 -8.12
N ALA A 202 30.10 9.39 -7.66
CA ALA A 202 31.27 9.47 -8.52
C ALA A 202 32.31 8.49 -7.96
N ARG A 203 32.91 7.77 -8.90
CA ARG A 203 34.01 6.82 -8.72
C ARG A 203 35.29 7.54 -8.30
#